data_AF-A0A7S3SXV7-F1
#
_entry.id   AF-A0A7S3SXV7-F1
#
_cell.length_a   1.000
_cell.length_b   1.000
_cell.length_c   1.000
_cell.angle_alpha   90.00
_cell.angle_beta   90.00
_cell.angle_gamma   90.00
#
_symmetry.space_group_name_H-M   'P 1'
#
loop_
_entity.id
_entity.type
_entity.pdbx_description
1 polymer ?
#
loop_
_entity_poly.entity_id
_entity_poly.type
_entity_poly.pdbx_seq_one_letter_code
_entity_poly.pdbx_strand_id
1 'polypeptide(L)'
;AGADPQLPISRHISPYLPTSPAPTSAWPARRMMSRGLLMAVTKWGSAPNAPHVLLATTHLESWIGPEANGEVLANRRSQLAEAGEKVARRAAEAQCCLAVLAGDMNWNDADGGDPRGAAISPQSRAIS
;
A
#
# COMPACT_ATOMS: atom_id res chain seq x y z
N ALA A 1 21.32 -72.54 16.47
CA ALA A 1 22.02 -72.55 15.18
C ALA A 1 20.98 -72.39 14.08
N GLY A 2 21.02 -71.45 13.16
CA GLY A 2 21.89 -70.30 12.90
C GLY A 2 21.10 -69.38 11.97
N ALA A 3 21.02 -68.09 12.35
CA ALA A 3 21.43 -66.95 11.54
C ALA A 3 20.57 -66.67 10.28
N ASP A 4 19.52 -65.85 10.48
CA ASP A 4 19.05 -64.94 9.42
C ASP A 4 20.23 -64.04 9.00
N PRO A 5 20.51 -63.86 7.71
CA PRO A 5 21.52 -62.92 7.27
C PRO A 5 20.98 -61.48 7.46
N GLN A 6 21.38 -60.84 8.55
CA GLN A 6 21.34 -59.38 8.63
C GLN A 6 22.21 -58.81 7.52
N LEU A 7 21.58 -58.14 6.56
CA LEU A 7 22.29 -57.31 5.59
C LEU A 7 23.09 -56.27 6.38
N PRO A 8 24.40 -56.08 6.09
CA PRO A 8 25.18 -55.06 6.77
C PRO A 8 24.57 -53.70 6.43
N ILE A 9 24.05 -53.01 7.44
CA ILE A 9 23.76 -51.58 7.35
C ILE A 9 25.12 -50.91 7.19
N SER A 10 25.51 -50.67 5.94
CA SER A 10 26.63 -49.81 5.63
C SER A 10 26.28 -48.42 6.17
N ARG A 11 26.88 -48.07 7.31
CA ARG A 11 26.95 -46.67 7.74
C ARG A 11 27.96 -45.99 6.83
N HIS A 12 27.55 -45.71 5.60
CA HIS A 12 28.24 -44.74 4.76
C HIS A 12 28.06 -43.36 5.41
N ILE A 13 28.94 -43.06 6.37
CA ILE A 13 29.23 -41.69 6.76
C ILE A 13 29.94 -41.09 5.55
N SER A 14 29.16 -40.41 4.72
CA SER A 14 29.68 -39.64 3.60
C SER A 14 30.52 -38.49 4.17
N PRO A 15 31.81 -38.32 3.78
CA PRO A 15 32.67 -37.25 4.28
C PRO A 15 32.38 -35.90 3.61
N TYR A 16 31.28 -35.79 2.86
CA TYR A 16 30.90 -34.55 2.20
C TYR A 16 30.03 -33.72 3.13
N LEU A 17 30.70 -32.95 3.99
CA LEU A 17 30.24 -31.61 4.32
C LEU A 17 30.36 -30.75 3.04
N PRO A 18 29.26 -30.35 2.39
CA PRO A 18 29.15 -28.96 2.06
C PRO A 18 28.74 -28.28 3.38
N THR A 19 29.64 -27.52 3.98
CA THR A 19 29.19 -26.27 4.58
C THR A 19 28.48 -25.54 3.45
N SER A 20 27.17 -25.73 3.32
CA SER A 20 26.37 -24.82 2.53
C SER A 20 26.64 -23.45 3.14
N PRO A 21 27.27 -22.50 2.44
CA PRO A 21 26.95 -21.13 2.78
C PRO A 21 25.43 -21.10 2.68
N ALA A 22 24.75 -20.77 3.78
CA ALA A 22 23.40 -20.28 3.67
C ALA A 22 23.44 -19.31 2.49
N PRO A 23 22.56 -19.43 1.48
CA PRO A 23 22.51 -18.40 0.48
C PRO A 23 22.14 -17.12 1.24
N THR A 24 23.15 -16.33 1.57
CA THR A 24 23.08 -14.89 1.65
C THR A 24 22.86 -14.40 0.23
N SER A 25 21.77 -14.88 -0.40
CA SER A 25 21.00 -14.01 -1.24
C SER A 25 20.40 -12.99 -0.28
N ALA A 26 21.23 -12.02 0.11
CA ALA A 26 20.74 -10.68 0.32
C ALA A 26 20.06 -10.34 -1.01
N TRP A 27 18.78 -10.68 -1.13
CA TRP A 27 17.94 -10.15 -2.18
C TRP A 27 18.12 -8.64 -2.11
N PRO A 28 18.80 -7.98 -3.07
CA PRO A 28 18.87 -6.54 -3.08
C PRO A 28 17.55 -6.08 -3.72
N ALA A 29 16.45 -6.26 -3.01
CA ALA A 29 15.13 -5.95 -3.53
C ALA A 29 14.06 -5.81 -2.44
N ARG A 30 14.35 -5.14 -1.32
CA ARG A 30 13.33 -4.19 -0.83
C ARG A 30 13.37 -2.97 -1.74
N ARG A 31 12.99 -3.17 -3.01
CA ARG A 31 12.26 -2.11 -3.70
C ARG A 31 10.94 -2.04 -2.93
N MET A 32 10.92 -1.26 -1.85
CA MET A 32 9.68 -0.66 -1.38
C MET A 32 9.07 -0.07 -2.64
N MET A 33 8.04 -0.74 -3.19
CA MET A 33 7.29 -0.20 -4.31
C MET A 33 6.91 1.21 -3.88
N SER A 34 7.33 2.19 -4.67
CA SER A 34 7.11 3.62 -4.42
C SER A 34 5.65 3.84 -4.02
N ARG A 35 5.38 3.95 -2.72
CA ARG A 35 4.06 4.29 -2.18
C ARG A 35 3.74 5.69 -2.69
N GLY A 36 2.83 5.76 -3.65
CA GLY A 36 2.72 6.91 -4.55
C GLY A 36 1.42 7.66 -4.36
N LEU A 37 1.53 8.97 -4.21
CA LEU A 37 0.46 9.91 -4.50
C LEU A 37 0.88 10.69 -5.74
N LEU A 38 0.19 10.49 -6.86
CA LEU A 38 0.36 11.30 -8.06
C LEU A 38 -0.74 12.36 -8.09
N MET A 39 -0.37 13.61 -8.34
CA MET A 39 -1.30 14.73 -8.41
C MET A 39 -1.07 15.53 -9.69
N ALA A 40 -2.15 15.92 -10.35
CA ALA A 40 -2.13 16.84 -11.48
C ALA A 40 -3.17 17.94 -11.25
N VAL A 41 -2.78 19.18 -11.51
CA VAL A 41 -3.71 20.31 -11.57
C VAL A 41 -3.96 20.61 -13.04
N THR A 42 -5.23 20.75 -13.41
CA THR A 42 -5.64 21.08 -14.77
C THR A 42 -6.79 22.07 -14.78
N LYS A 43 -7.06 22.68 -15.94
CA LYS A 43 -8.24 23.52 -16.16
C LYS A 43 -9.42 22.66 -16.60
N TRP A 44 -10.59 22.90 -16.01
CA TRP A 44 -11.82 22.31 -16.49
C TRP A 44 -12.40 23.16 -17.63
N GLY A 45 -11.96 22.87 -18.85
CA GLY A 45 -12.37 23.58 -20.07
C GLY A 45 -11.27 24.47 -20.66
N SER A 46 -11.60 25.17 -21.74
CA SER A 46 -10.63 25.91 -22.57
C SER A 46 -10.71 27.43 -22.45
N ALA A 47 -11.66 27.97 -21.67
CA ALA A 47 -11.78 29.41 -21.47
C ALA A 47 -10.57 29.96 -20.67
N PRO A 48 -10.16 31.23 -20.89
CA PRO A 48 -9.05 31.84 -20.16
C PRO A 48 -9.21 31.74 -18.63
N ASN A 49 -10.44 31.91 -18.15
CA ASN A 49 -10.85 31.83 -16.74
C ASN A 49 -11.43 30.47 -16.33
N ALA A 50 -11.17 29.40 -17.09
CA ALA A 50 -11.62 28.07 -16.73
C ALA A 50 -11.10 27.68 -15.32
N PRO A 51 -11.95 27.10 -14.46
CA PRO A 51 -11.58 26.82 -13.09
C PRO A 51 -10.54 25.70 -13.02
N HIS A 52 -9.68 25.74 -12.00
CA HIS A 52 -8.71 24.69 -11.75
C HIS A 52 -9.35 23.51 -11.02
N VAL A 53 -8.96 22.30 -11.41
CA VAL A 53 -9.32 21.06 -10.74
C VAL A 53 -8.06 20.26 -10.46
N LEU A 54 -8.05 19.56 -9.33
CA LEU A 54 -6.97 18.67 -8.94
C LEU A 54 -7.43 17.22 -9.07
N LEU A 55 -6.69 16.43 -9.84
CA LEU A 55 -6.87 14.98 -9.95
C LEU A 55 -5.69 14.30 -9.28
N ALA A 56 -5.98 13.44 -8.32
CA ALA A 56 -4.99 12.67 -7.60
C ALA A 56 -5.31 11.17 -7.66
N THR A 57 -4.26 10.37 -7.78
CA THR A 57 -4.37 8.91 -7.69
C THR A 57 -3.38 8.35 -6.69
N THR A 58 -3.80 7.32 -5.96
CA THR A 58 -2.97 6.61 -4.98
C THR A 58 -3.12 5.11 -5.09
N HIS A 59 -2.14 4.38 -4.60
CA HIS A 59 -2.19 2.94 -4.41
C HIS A 59 -1.74 2.65 -2.98
N LEU A 60 -2.68 2.22 -2.14
CA LEU A 60 -2.45 1.97 -0.71
C LEU A 60 -1.86 0.58 -0.47
N GLU A 61 -1.39 0.34 0.76
CA GLU A 61 -0.79 -0.92 1.19
C GLU A 61 -1.57 -2.16 0.73
N SER A 62 -0.95 -2.99 -0.10
CA SER A 62 -1.54 -4.22 -0.66
C SER A 62 -1.14 -5.49 0.09
N TRP A 63 -0.25 -5.38 1.09
CA TRP A 63 0.32 -6.55 1.73
C TRP A 63 -0.71 -7.43 2.47
N ILE A 64 -0.73 -8.71 2.10
CA ILE A 64 -1.47 -9.81 2.74
C ILE A 64 -0.42 -10.89 3.07
N GLY A 65 0.31 -10.69 4.15
CA GLY A 65 1.26 -11.67 4.70
C GLY A 65 0.82 -12.18 6.07
N PRO A 66 1.72 -12.76 6.89
CA PRO A 66 1.38 -13.29 8.23
C PRO A 66 0.98 -12.21 9.25
N GLU A 67 1.00 -10.93 8.89
CA GLU A 67 0.62 -9.77 9.68
C GLU A 67 -0.85 -9.83 10.08
N ALA A 68 -1.15 -9.26 11.26
CA ALA A 68 -2.52 -9.15 11.71
C ALA A 68 -3.30 -8.19 10.79
N ASN A 69 -4.47 -8.60 10.31
CA ASN A 69 -5.33 -7.80 9.44
C ASN A 69 -5.57 -6.38 9.99
N GLY A 70 -5.71 -6.24 11.32
CA GLY A 70 -5.88 -4.95 11.97
C GLY A 70 -4.73 -3.95 11.76
N GLU A 71 -3.48 -4.42 11.69
CA GLU A 71 -2.31 -3.56 11.45
C GLU A 71 -2.28 -3.05 10.01
N VAL A 72 -2.62 -3.91 9.05
CA VAL A 72 -2.73 -3.56 7.63
C VAL A 72 -3.83 -2.51 7.42
N LEU A 73 -4.99 -2.70 8.05
CA LEU A 73 -6.10 -1.73 7.99
C LEU A 73 -5.74 -0.39 8.63
N ALA A 74 -5.07 -0.40 9.78
CA ALA A 74 -4.60 0.83 10.43
C ALA A 74 -3.61 1.60 9.53
N ASN A 75 -2.70 0.89 8.87
CA ASN A 75 -1.75 1.48 7.92
C ASN A 75 -2.47 2.09 6.71
N ARG A 76 -3.43 1.38 6.09
CA ARG A 76 -4.24 1.92 4.99
C ARG A 76 -4.99 3.20 5.40
N ARG A 77 -5.57 3.23 6.61
CA ARG A 77 -6.24 4.43 7.15
C ARG A 77 -5.28 5.61 7.27
N SER A 78 -4.09 5.40 7.83
CA SER A 78 -3.08 6.45 7.95
C SER A 78 -2.65 6.99 6.58
N GLN A 79 -2.43 6.11 5.61
CA GLN A 79 -2.03 6.50 4.25
C GLN A 79 -3.13 7.29 3.54
N LEU A 80 -4.40 6.86 3.68
CA LEU A 80 -5.53 7.55 3.08
C LEU A 80 -5.75 8.94 3.69
N ALA A 81 -5.58 9.08 5.01
CA ALA A 81 -5.62 10.37 5.70
C ALA A 81 -4.52 11.32 5.21
N GLU A 82 -3.27 10.86 5.19
CA GLU A 82 -2.11 11.63 4.72
C GLU A 82 -2.27 12.05 3.25
N ALA A 83 -2.76 11.16 2.38
CA ALA A 83 -3.05 11.46 0.99
C ALA A 83 -4.15 12.54 0.87
N GLY A 84 -5.19 12.46 1.70
CA GLY A 84 -6.26 13.46 1.75
C GLY A 84 -5.74 14.85 2.14
N GLU A 85 -4.90 14.94 3.17
CA GLU A 85 -4.30 16.20 3.60
C GLU A 85 -3.39 16.81 2.53
N LYS A 86 -2.56 15.99 1.88
CA LYS A 86 -1.70 16.43 0.76
C LYS A 86 -2.52 16.97 -0.40
N VAL A 87 -3.61 16.28 -0.76
CA VAL A 87 -4.54 16.72 -1.81
C VAL A 87 -5.24 18.02 -1.44
N ALA A 88 -5.77 18.13 -0.22
CA ALA A 88 -6.46 19.33 0.26
C ALA A 88 -5.52 20.55 0.26
N ARG A 89 -4.29 20.39 0.76
CA ARG A 89 -3.28 21.45 0.75
C ARG A 89 -2.93 21.88 -0.68
N ARG A 90 -2.66 20.93 -1.57
CA ARG A 90 -2.30 21.26 -2.97
C ARG A 90 -3.46 21.91 -3.73
N ALA A 91 -4.70 21.49 -3.47
CA ALA A 91 -5.89 22.09 -4.05
C ALA A 91 -6.07 23.54 -3.60
N ALA A 92 -5.83 23.83 -2.31
CA ALA A 92 -5.88 25.18 -1.77
C ALA A 92 -4.78 26.07 -2.39
N GLU A 93 -3.53 25.60 -2.44
CA GLU A 93 -2.40 26.31 -3.06
C GLU A 93 -2.64 26.64 -4.54
N ALA A 94 -3.31 25.75 -5.27
CA ALA A 94 -3.61 25.91 -6.69
C ALA A 94 -4.97 26.58 -6.96
N GLN A 95 -5.69 26.98 -5.90
CA GLN A 95 -7.03 27.56 -5.95
C GLN A 95 -8.02 26.71 -6.77
N CYS A 96 -7.94 25.39 -6.60
CA CYS A 96 -8.82 24.45 -7.28
C CYS A 96 -10.24 24.53 -6.74
N CYS A 97 -11.24 24.55 -7.62
CA CYS A 97 -12.65 24.50 -7.23
C CYS A 97 -13.11 23.07 -6.86
N LEU A 98 -12.34 22.07 -7.26
CA LEU A 98 -12.58 20.65 -7.01
C LEU A 98 -11.26 19.91 -6.88
N ALA A 99 -11.21 18.95 -5.94
CA ALA A 99 -10.14 17.99 -5.81
C ALA A 99 -10.71 16.58 -5.73
N VAL A 100 -10.15 15.66 -6.51
CA VAL A 100 -10.55 14.25 -6.54
C VAL A 100 -9.34 13.40 -6.18
N LEU A 101 -9.51 12.51 -5.20
CA LEU A 101 -8.55 11.46 -4.87
C LEU A 101 -9.18 10.10 -5.16
N ALA A 102 -8.58 9.33 -6.05
CA ALA A 102 -9.02 7.99 -6.43
C ALA A 102 -7.85 7.01 -6.49
N GLY A 103 -8.12 5.76 -6.85
CA GLY A 103 -7.08 4.75 -7.07
C GLY A 103 -7.34 3.46 -6.30
N ASP A 104 -6.34 2.58 -6.27
CA ASP A 104 -6.45 1.29 -5.61
C ASP A 104 -6.21 1.44 -4.11
N MET A 105 -7.31 1.52 -3.37
CA MET A 105 -7.26 1.68 -1.92
C MET A 105 -6.99 0.35 -1.19
N ASN A 106 -6.98 -0.78 -1.91
CA ASN A 106 -6.97 -2.12 -1.32
C ASN A 106 -7.98 -2.25 -0.16
N TRP A 107 -9.16 -1.69 -0.34
CA TRP A 107 -10.22 -1.65 0.67
C TRP A 107 -11.44 -2.39 0.16
N ASN A 108 -12.05 -3.23 1.00
CA ASN A 108 -13.29 -3.94 0.69
C ASN A 108 -14.32 -3.81 1.83
N ASP A 109 -15.56 -4.20 1.57
CA ASP A 109 -16.65 -4.08 2.55
C ASP A 109 -16.48 -4.99 3.78
N ALA A 110 -15.71 -6.08 3.65
CA ALA A 110 -15.43 -7.02 4.74
C ALA A 110 -14.40 -6.48 5.74
N ASP A 111 -13.68 -5.40 5.40
CA ASP A 111 -12.71 -4.75 6.29
C ASP A 111 -13.37 -3.93 7.41
N GLY A 112 -14.70 -3.79 7.39
CA GLY A 112 -15.46 -2.93 8.31
C GLY A 112 -15.23 -1.44 8.02
N GLY A 113 -16.29 -0.61 7.97
CA GLY A 113 -16.19 0.82 7.60
C GLY A 113 -15.03 1.55 8.31
N ASP A 114 -14.28 2.44 7.68
CA ASP A 114 -14.69 3.58 6.86
C ASP A 114 -13.54 4.07 5.93
N PRO A 115 -13.73 4.19 4.60
CA PRO A 115 -12.84 4.92 3.66
C PRO A 115 -13.13 6.43 3.53
N ARG A 116 -13.93 6.97 4.48
CA ARG A 116 -14.03 8.33 5.08
C ARG A 116 -15.39 9.06 4.95
N GLY A 117 -16.44 8.62 5.63
CA GLY A 117 -17.57 9.47 6.05
C GLY A 117 -18.31 8.91 7.29
N ALA A 118 -18.79 9.70 8.25
CA ALA A 118 -19.30 11.09 8.15
C ALA A 118 -18.73 12.12 9.16
N ALA A 119 -18.26 13.25 8.63
CA ALA A 119 -18.71 14.59 9.04
C ALA A 119 -18.50 15.57 7.87
N ILE A 120 -19.55 15.78 7.08
CA ILE A 120 -19.73 17.09 6.45
C ILE A 120 -20.16 18.00 7.60
N SER A 121 -19.26 18.88 8.06
CA SER A 121 -19.73 20.14 8.62
C SER A 121 -19.49 21.17 7.52
N PRO A 122 -20.47 21.40 6.63
CA PRO A 122 -20.45 22.60 5.86
C PRO A 122 -20.73 23.69 6.89
N GLN A 123 -19.72 24.46 7.28
CA GLN A 123 -20.03 25.86 7.54
C GLN A 123 -20.51 26.41 6.20
N SER A 124 -21.81 26.22 6.00
CA SER A 124 -22.64 26.80 4.97
C SER A 124 -22.27 28.27 4.89
N ARG A 125 -21.64 28.62 3.78
CA ARG A 125 -21.84 29.85 3.03
C ARG A 125 -22.47 30.97 3.87
N ALA A 126 -21.62 31.85 4.39
CA ALA A 126 -21.95 33.26 4.49
C ALA A 126 -21.01 34.00 3.55
N ILE A 127 -21.36 33.99 2.26
CA ILE A 127 -21.00 35.09 1.38
C ILE A 127 -22.33 35.81 1.15
N SER A 128 -22.56 36.84 1.97
CA SER A 128 -23.52 37.90 1.69
C SER A 128 -22.89 38.91 0.73
#